data_AF-A0A2G5TBV8-F1
#
_entry.id   AF-A0A2G5TBV8-F1
#
_cell.length_a   1.000
_cell.length_b   1.000
_cell.length_c   1.000
_cell.angle_alpha   90.00
_cell.angle_beta   90.00
_cell.angle_gamma   90.00
#
_symmetry.space_group_name_H-M   'P 1'
#
loop_
_entity.id
_entity.type
_entity.pdbx_description
1 polymer ?
#
loop_
_entity_poly.entity_id
_entity_poly.type
_entity_poly.pdbx_seq_one_letter_code
_entity_poly.pdbx_strand_id
1 'polypeptide(L)' 'MIPHDQQALGDLKKNFVDVLEFAEDQLEMNRVLAVFEKSRVKVTEGFPRMLRFVGFRPVTINEHPDSLPADKYFIMSYKV' A
#
# COMPACT_ATOMS: atom_id res chain seq x y z
N MET A 1 -8.35 -2.16 -2.77
CA MET A 1 -8.38 -1.08 -1.74
C MET A 1 -8.29 -1.73 -0.39
N ILE A 2 -7.43 -1.22 0.50
CA ILE A 2 -7.26 -1.78 1.86
C ILE A 2 -8.47 -1.37 2.72
N PRO A 3 -9.21 -2.30 3.35
CA PRO A 3 -10.37 -1.99 4.18
C PRO A 3 -10.01 -1.22 5.45
N HIS A 4 -10.87 -0.27 5.85
CA HIS A 4 -10.60 0.69 6.93
C HIS A 4 -10.74 0.14 8.37
N ASP A 5 -11.47 -0.95 8.56
CA ASP A 5 -11.81 -1.51 9.88
C ASP A 5 -11.04 -2.78 10.24
N GLN A 6 -9.84 -2.98 9.68
CA GLN A 6 -9.00 -4.08 10.15
C GLN A 6 -8.37 -3.71 11.48
N GLN A 7 -8.93 -4.27 12.55
CA GLN A 7 -8.24 -4.40 13.82
C GLN A 7 -6.84 -4.98 13.56
N ALA A 8 -5.81 -4.25 14.01
CA ALA A 8 -4.42 -4.66 13.90
C ALA A 8 -4.16 -5.88 14.79
N LEU A 9 -4.59 -7.06 14.37
CA LEU A 9 -4.40 -8.30 15.09
C LEU A 9 -3.55 -9.22 14.22
N GLY A 10 -2.29 -9.39 14.63
CA GLY A 10 -1.35 -10.48 14.34
C GLY A 10 -1.22 -11.00 12.90
N ASP A 11 -2.31 -11.53 12.36
CA ASP A 11 -2.40 -12.33 11.14
C ASP A 11 -2.24 -11.49 9.86
N LEU A 12 -2.60 -10.20 9.91
CA LEU A 12 -2.52 -9.33 8.74
C LEU A 12 -1.08 -9.13 8.24
N LYS A 13 -0.08 -9.20 9.12
CA LYS A 13 1.34 -9.06 8.73
C LYS A 13 1.81 -10.27 7.93
N LYS A 14 1.49 -11.48 8.38
CA LYS A 14 1.82 -12.71 7.63
C LYS A 14 1.10 -12.72 6.29
N ASN A 15 -0.22 -12.49 6.30
CA ASN A 15 -1.00 -12.42 5.08
C ASN A 15 -0.49 -11.34 4.11
N PHE A 16 0.06 -10.22 4.61
CA PHE A 16 0.61 -9.18 3.75
C PHE A 16 1.95 -9.58 3.13
N VAL A 17 2.83 -10.25 3.88
CA VAL A 17 4.09 -10.81 3.33
C VAL A 17 3.77 -11.88 2.30
N ASP A 18 2.85 -12.80 2.61
CA ASP A 18 2.43 -13.85 1.67
C ASP A 18 1.85 -13.25 0.37
N VAL A 19 1.13 -12.13 0.46
CA VAL A 19 0.61 -11.40 -0.73
C VAL A 19 1.72 -10.72 -1.52
N LEU A 20 2.75 -10.19 -0.85
CA LEU A 20 3.92 -9.66 -1.54
C LEU A 20 4.66 -10.78 -2.26
N GLU A 21 5.04 -11.84 -1.55
CA GLU A 21 5.71 -13.02 -2.10
C GLU A 21 4.93 -13.61 -3.27
N PHE A 22 3.61 -13.73 -3.17
CA PHE A 22 2.76 -14.16 -4.28
C PHE A 22 2.83 -13.20 -5.49
N ALA A 23 2.87 -11.89 -5.26
CA ALA A 23 2.99 -10.90 -6.33
C ALA A 23 4.36 -10.95 -7.02
N GLU A 24 5.43 -11.27 -6.28
CA GLU A 24 6.78 -11.44 -6.83
C GLU A 24 6.89 -12.76 -7.59
N ASP A 25 6.58 -13.88 -6.92
CA ASP A 25 6.89 -15.23 -7.39
C ASP A 25 5.87 -15.77 -8.40
N GLN A 26 4.59 -15.43 -8.25
CA GLN A 26 3.53 -16.01 -9.09
C GLN A 26 3.06 -15.05 -10.19
N LEU A 27 3.12 -13.74 -9.94
CA LEU A 27 2.64 -12.73 -10.88
C LEU A 27 3.77 -11.97 -11.60
N GLU A 28 5.04 -12.23 -11.23
CA GLU A 28 6.23 -11.56 -11.80
C GLU A 28 6.08 -10.03 -11.83
N MET A 29 5.43 -9.46 -10.80
CA MET A 29 5.14 -8.04 -10.76
C MET A 29 6.36 -7.24 -10.33
N ASN A 30 6.79 -6.31 -11.18
CA ASN A 30 7.92 -5.41 -10.89
C ASN A 30 7.60 -4.34 -9.82
N ARG A 31 6.32 -4.16 -9.46
CA ARG A 31 5.88 -3.09 -8.55
C ARG A 31 4.51 -3.38 -7.95
N VAL A 32 4.40 -3.23 -6.64
CA VAL A 32 3.12 -3.30 -5.91
C VAL A 32 2.69 -1.89 -5.49
N LEU A 33 1.41 -1.55 -5.70
CA LEU A 33 0.83 -0.26 -5.32
C LEU A 33 -0.18 -0.44 -4.20
N ALA A 34 0.09 0.18 -3.04
CA ALA A 34 -0.85 0.30 -1.95
C ALA A 34 -1.60 1.64 -2.07
N VAL A 35 -2.91 1.56 -2.31
CA VAL A 35 -3.77 2.72 -2.58
C VAL A 35 -4.71 2.96 -1.40
N PHE A 36 -4.70 4.19 -0.89
CA PHE A 36 -5.51 4.65 0.24
C PHE A 36 -6.31 5.88 -0.14
N GLU A 37 -7.53 6.03 0.37
CA GLU A 37 -8.27 7.29 0.26
C GLU A 37 -7.74 8.30 1.30
N LYS A 38 -7.38 9.51 0.85
CA LYS A 38 -6.87 10.58 1.73
C LYS A 38 -7.88 11.01 2.78
N SER A 39 -9.18 10.99 2.44
CA SER A 39 -10.27 11.30 3.38
C SER A 39 -10.36 10.33 4.55
N ARG A 40 -9.72 9.16 4.44
CA ARG A 40 -9.88 8.04 5.37
C ARG A 40 -8.56 7.45 5.86
N VAL A 41 -7.44 8.09 5.58
CA VAL A 41 -6.13 7.63 6.02
C VAL A 41 -5.30 8.77 6.60
N LYS A 42 -4.71 8.53 7.78
CA LYS A 42 -3.66 9.39 8.31
C LYS A 42 -2.31 8.85 7.89
N VAL A 43 -1.61 9.59 7.04
CA VAL A 43 -0.31 9.18 6.45
C VAL A 43 0.79 8.96 7.50
N THR A 44 0.62 9.50 8.71
CA THR A 44 1.55 9.41 9.85
C THR A 44 1.22 8.30 10.86
N GLU A 45 0.06 7.65 10.74
CA GLU A 45 -0.45 6.67 11.72
C GLU A 45 -0.96 5.40 11.02
N GLY A 46 -1.08 4.29 11.76
CA GLY A 46 -1.69 3.05 11.24
C GLY A 46 -0.94 2.38 10.07
N PHE A 47 -1.71 1.93 9.07
CA PHE A 47 -1.22 1.09 7.97
C PHE A 47 -0.15 1.74 7.08
N PRO A 48 -0.27 3.03 6.66
CA PRO A 48 0.79 3.70 5.91
C PRO A 48 2.13 3.75 6.64
N ARG A 49 2.12 3.89 7.98
CA ARG A 49 3.34 3.86 8.78
C ARG A 49 3.97 2.47 8.77
N MET A 50 3.15 1.42 8.90
CA MET A 50 3.61 0.02 8.79
C MET A 50 4.26 -0.24 7.43
N LEU A 51 3.62 0.19 6.33
CA LEU A 51 4.15 -0.01 4.99
C LEU A 51 5.52 0.67 4.77
N ARG A 52 5.76 1.83 5.38
CA ARG A 52 7.10 2.44 5.35
C ARG A 52 8.18 1.56 5.98
N PHE A 53 7.85 0.82 7.05
CA PHE A 53 8.79 -0.12 7.68
C PHE A 53 9.06 -1.35 6.80
N VAL A 54 8.08 -1.76 6.00
CA VAL A 54 8.24 -2.86 5.02
C VAL A 54 9.04 -2.43 3.78
N GLY A 55 9.14 -1.13 3.52
CA GLY A 55 9.94 -0.58 2.42
C GLY A 55 9.13 0.16 1.35
N PHE A 56 7.80 0.24 1.50
CA PHE A 56 6.97 1.04 0.61
C PHE A 56 7.34 2.53 0.71
N ARG A 57 7.39 3.19 -0.44
CA ARG A 57 7.63 4.63 -0.56
C ARG A 57 6.40 5.35 -1.11
N PRO A 58 6.05 6.54 -0.60
CA PRO A 58 4.99 7.35 -1.20
C PRO A 58 5.30 7.65 -2.68
N VAL A 59 4.31 7.49 -3.54
CA VAL A 59 4.41 7.85 -4.95
C VAL A 59 4.25 9.37 -5.07
N THR A 60 5.05 10.01 -5.94
CA THR A 60 4.92 11.45 -6.16
C THR A 60 3.67 11.77 -6.99
N ILE A 61 3.09 12.95 -6.80
CA ILE A 61 1.84 13.37 -7.47
C ILE A 61 1.91 13.19 -9.00
N ASN A 62 3.09 13.36 -9.59
CA ASN A 62 3.32 13.26 -11.05
C ASN A 62 3.38 11.81 -11.56
N GLU A 63 3.43 10.82 -10.67
CA GLU A 63 3.51 9.40 -10.98
C GLU A 63 2.20 8.66 -10.67
N HIS A 64 1.15 9.39 -10.30
CA HIS A 64 -0.18 8.82 -10.12
C HIS A 64 -0.75 8.38 -11.47
N PRO A 65 -1.29 7.16 -11.59
CA PRO A 65 -2.02 6.77 -12.79
C PRO A 65 -3.30 7.61 -12.91
N ASP A 66 -3.74 7.91 -14.13
CA ASP A 66 -4.89 8.78 -14.40
C ASP A 66 -6.19 8.28 -13.74
N SER A 67 -6.29 6.97 -13.47
CA SER A 67 -7.41 6.33 -12.78
C SER A 67 -7.41 6.56 -11.26
N LEU A 68 -6.31 7.01 -10.66
CA LEU A 68 -6.14 7.24 -9.22
C LEU A 68 -5.56 8.63 -8.96
N PRO A 69 -6.39 9.68 -9.08
CA PRO A 69 -5.91 11.04 -8.99
C PRO A 69 -5.37 11.36 -7.58
N ALA A 70 -4.30 12.16 -7.55
CA ALA A 70 -3.54 12.46 -6.34
C ALA A 70 -4.28 13.36 -5.35
N ASP A 71 -5.41 13.96 -5.74
CA ASP A 71 -6.28 14.75 -4.87
C ASP A 71 -7.05 13.86 -3.88
N LYS A 72 -7.50 12.68 -4.35
CA LYS A 72 -8.33 11.74 -3.58
C LYS A 72 -7.54 10.59 -2.97
N TYR A 73 -6.49 10.14 -3.65
CA TYR A 73 -5.75 8.96 -3.24
C TYR A 73 -4.34 9.28 -2.75
N PHE A 74 -3.92 8.54 -1.74
CA PHE A 74 -2.54 8.44 -1.29
C PHE A 74 -2.02 7.06 -1.69
N ILE A 75 -0.97 7.04 -2.50
CA ILE A 75 -0.40 5.81 -3.05
C ILE A 75 0.99 5.62 -2.49
N MET A 76 1.30 4.40 -2.08
CA MET A 76 2.66 3.97 -1.78
C MET A 76 3.03 2.84 -2.72
N SER A 77 4.24 2.87 -3.25
CA SER A 77 4.80 1.81 -4.10
C SER A 77 5.85 1.02 -3.35
N TYR A 78 5.84 -0.29 -3.54
CA TYR A 78 6.94 -1.17 -3.23
C TYR A 78 7.52 -1.71 -4.52
N LYS A 79 8.84 -1.63 -4.63
CA LYS A 79 9.56 -2.28 -5.71
C LYS A 79 9.94 -3.66 -5.18
N VAL A 80 9.35 -4.65 -5.82
CA VAL A 80 9.71 -6.07 -5.75
C VAL A 80 11.12 -6.25 -6.31
#